data_AF-A0A350W3F9-F1
#
_entry.id   AF-A0A350W3F9-F1
#
_cell.length_a   1.000
_cell.length_b   1.000
_cell.length_c   1.000
_cell.angle_alpha   90.00
_cell.angle_beta   90.00
_cell.angle_gamma   90.00
#
_symmetry.space_group_name_H-M   'P 1'
#
loop_
_entity.id
_entity.type
_entity.pdbx_description
1 polymer ?
#
loop_
_entity_poly.entity_id
_entity_poly.type
_entity_poly.pdbx_seq_one_letter_code
_entity_poly.pdbx_strand_id
1 'polypeptide(L)'
;MVKDITNLLKKTESNLIGNLIAKGSVVLGVKIAGLTGLLVKDVKLSNTLQSAVSKKAGAGGFISTDELPHYGIGAEEKKSIEKEFSCSKKDVVVFVAAEKSKAEKAVELISEIMKNQKMPKKTVKPKIKKSVKKPPKKKKKIKKKK
;
A
#
# COMPACT_ATOMS: atom_id res chain seq x y z
N MET A 1 8.82 2.37 11.42
CA MET A 1 8.35 3.53 12.20
C MET A 1 7.15 4.09 11.48
N VAL A 2 6.00 4.15 12.15
CA VAL A 2 4.76 4.71 11.61
C VAL A 2 4.57 6.11 12.22
N LYS A 3 4.15 7.08 11.42
CA LYS A 3 3.81 8.44 11.89
C LYS A 3 2.51 8.92 11.27
N ASP A 4 1.80 9.75 12.00
CA ASP A 4 0.67 10.52 11.49
C ASP A 4 1.19 11.79 10.79
N ILE A 5 0.83 11.94 9.51
CA ILE A 5 1.18 13.10 8.69
C ILE A 5 -0.06 13.88 8.23
N THR A 6 -1.21 13.64 8.86
CA THR A 6 -2.47 14.32 8.55
C THR A 6 -2.28 15.83 8.61
N ASN A 7 -1.56 16.34 9.62
CA ASN A 7 -1.29 17.77 9.76
C ASN A 7 -0.46 18.35 8.60
N LEU A 8 0.47 17.58 8.01
CA LEU A 8 1.27 18.03 6.88
C LEU A 8 0.43 18.18 5.61
N LEU A 9 -0.60 17.34 5.47
CA LEU A 9 -1.46 17.29 4.29
C LEU A 9 -2.81 18.00 4.49
N LYS A 10 -3.01 18.70 5.62
CA LYS A 10 -4.25 19.46 5.89
C LYS A 10 -4.53 20.57 4.86
N LYS A 11 -3.48 21.15 4.28
CA LYS A 11 -3.55 22.21 3.27
C LYS A 11 -3.09 21.74 1.89
N THR A 12 -3.14 20.43 1.63
CA THR A 12 -2.77 19.86 0.34
C THR A 12 -3.70 20.36 -0.76
N GLU A 13 -3.16 20.60 -1.95
CA GLU A 13 -3.96 20.87 -3.15
C GLU A 13 -4.58 19.58 -3.74
N SER A 14 -4.23 18.41 -3.17
CA SER A 14 -4.79 17.14 -3.57
C SER A 14 -6.26 17.01 -3.17
N ASN A 15 -7.16 17.10 -4.15
CA ASN A 15 -8.59 16.80 -3.96
C ASN A 15 -8.83 15.41 -3.34
N LEU A 16 -7.98 14.43 -3.62
CA LEU A 16 -8.14 13.07 -3.11
C LEU A 16 -7.90 13.02 -1.59
N ILE A 17 -6.77 13.56 -1.13
CA ILE A 17 -6.40 13.55 0.29
C ILE A 17 -7.22 14.58 1.07
N GLY A 18 -7.38 15.78 0.53
CA GLY A 18 -8.18 16.85 1.14
C GLY A 18 -9.61 16.39 1.44
N ASN A 19 -10.26 15.72 0.48
CA ASN A 19 -11.62 15.19 0.70
C ASN A 19 -11.67 14.08 1.75
N LEU A 20 -10.63 13.24 1.86
CA LEU A 20 -10.58 12.19 2.89
C LEU A 20 -10.39 12.80 4.29
N ILE A 21 -9.49 13.76 4.42
CA ILE A 21 -9.25 14.48 5.68
C ILE A 21 -10.52 15.23 6.10
N ALA A 22 -11.19 15.92 5.17
CA ALA A 22 -12.46 16.63 5.44
C ALA A 22 -13.57 15.68 5.93
N LYS A 23 -13.54 14.41 5.50
CA LYS A 23 -14.45 13.35 5.97
C LYS A 23 -14.04 12.73 7.32
N GLY A 24 -13.00 13.26 7.99
CA GLY A 24 -12.49 12.75 9.26
C GLY A 24 -11.51 11.58 9.11
N SER A 25 -10.96 11.35 7.92
CA SER A 25 -9.88 10.36 7.73
C SER A 25 -8.55 10.89 8.26
N VAL A 26 -7.66 9.96 8.62
CA VAL A 26 -6.28 10.25 9.01
C VAL A 26 -5.33 9.77 7.91
N VAL A 27 -4.16 10.38 7.85
CA VAL A 27 -3.08 10.00 6.94
C VAL A 27 -1.93 9.45 7.74
N LEU A 28 -1.74 8.13 7.65
CA LEU A 28 -0.64 7.43 8.32
C LEU A 28 0.41 7.03 7.30
N GLY A 29 1.67 7.30 7.62
CA GLY A 29 2.81 6.97 6.78
C GLY A 29 3.81 6.05 7.48
N VAL A 30 4.54 5.28 6.67
CA VAL A 30 5.67 4.45 7.11
C VAL A 30 6.88 4.69 6.23
N LYS A 31 8.04 4.85 6.89
CA LYS A 31 9.34 4.88 6.20
C LYS A 31 9.80 3.48 5.87
N ILE A 32 10.22 3.30 4.63
CA ILE A 32 10.80 2.07 4.11
C ILE A 32 12.22 2.38 3.65
N ALA A 33 13.20 1.86 4.39
CA ALA A 33 14.60 2.16 4.14
C ALA A 33 15.17 1.36 2.97
N GLY A 34 15.94 2.01 2.10
CA GLY A 34 16.67 1.36 1.01
C GLY A 34 15.84 0.85 -0.18
N LEU A 35 14.55 1.17 -0.25
CA LEU A 35 13.62 0.68 -1.29
C LEU A 35 13.05 1.79 -2.19
N THR A 36 13.73 2.93 -2.31
CA THR A 36 13.40 3.98 -3.30
C THR A 36 13.30 3.43 -4.71
N GLY A 37 12.31 3.88 -5.46
CA GLY A 37 12.05 3.42 -6.83
C GLY A 37 11.55 1.99 -6.97
N LEU A 38 11.49 1.18 -5.90
CA LEU A 38 11.07 -0.21 -6.04
C LEU A 38 9.59 -0.34 -6.43
N LEU A 39 8.72 0.45 -5.78
CA LEU A 39 7.28 0.42 -6.05
C LEU A 39 6.93 0.90 -7.47
N VAL A 40 7.71 1.85 -8.00
CA VAL A 40 7.55 2.35 -9.38
C VAL A 40 8.13 1.37 -10.39
N LYS A 41 9.26 0.71 -10.09
CA LYS A 41 9.90 -0.27 -10.98
C LYS A 41 9.16 -1.60 -11.04
N ASP A 42 8.65 -2.09 -9.91
CA ASP A 42 7.94 -3.36 -9.81
C ASP A 42 6.42 -3.15 -9.70
N VAL A 43 5.79 -2.99 -10.87
CA VAL A 43 4.34 -2.81 -10.99
C VAL A 43 3.56 -4.00 -10.40
N LYS A 44 4.11 -5.23 -10.46
CA LYS A 44 3.43 -6.40 -9.88
C LYS A 44 3.41 -6.30 -8.36
N LEU A 45 4.51 -5.86 -7.74
CA LEU A 45 4.56 -5.60 -6.31
C LEU A 45 3.59 -4.48 -5.92
N SER A 46 3.61 -3.35 -6.63
CA SER A 46 2.70 -2.22 -6.38
C SER A 46 1.23 -2.65 -6.43
N ASN A 47 0.81 -3.35 -7.49
CA ASN A 47 -0.55 -3.88 -7.63
C ASN A 47 -0.92 -4.87 -6.52
N THR A 48 0.02 -5.72 -6.11
CA THR A 48 -0.20 -6.68 -5.02
C THR A 48 -0.41 -5.95 -3.69
N LEU A 49 0.41 -4.93 -3.42
CA LEU A 49 0.31 -4.08 -2.23
C LEU A 49 -1.05 -3.35 -2.22
N GLN A 50 -1.45 -2.78 -3.36
CA GLN A 50 -2.70 -2.03 -3.49
C GLN A 50 -3.92 -2.94 -3.30
N SER A 51 -3.89 -4.14 -3.88
CA SER A 51 -4.95 -5.14 -3.68
C SER A 51 -5.01 -5.62 -2.23
N ALA A 52 -3.87 -5.81 -1.57
CA ALA A 52 -3.81 -6.22 -0.17
C ALA A 52 -4.38 -5.11 0.75
N VAL A 53 -3.98 -3.85 0.54
CA VAL A 53 -4.49 -2.70 1.29
C VAL A 53 -6.01 -2.58 1.12
N SER A 54 -6.50 -2.66 -0.12
CA SER A 54 -7.94 -2.56 -0.38
C SER A 54 -8.72 -3.74 0.19
N LYS A 55 -8.29 -4.99 -0.05
CA LYS A 55 -9.05 -6.18 0.37
C LYS A 55 -8.94 -6.51 1.86
N LYS A 56 -7.78 -6.27 2.47
CA LYS A 56 -7.54 -6.65 3.88
C LYS A 56 -7.75 -5.49 4.85
N ALA A 57 -7.33 -4.27 4.48
CA ALA A 57 -7.49 -3.10 5.35
C ALA A 57 -8.75 -2.27 5.00
N GLY A 58 -9.36 -2.47 3.83
CA GLY A 58 -10.52 -1.69 3.41
C GLY A 58 -10.20 -0.22 3.11
N ALA A 59 -8.93 0.12 2.94
CA ALA A 59 -8.50 1.46 2.57
C ALA A 59 -8.52 1.64 1.04
N GLY A 60 -8.76 2.87 0.57
CA GLY A 60 -8.91 3.17 -0.85
C GLY A 60 -7.63 2.97 -1.67
N GLY A 61 -6.46 2.97 -1.03
CA GLY A 61 -5.17 2.79 -1.67
C GLY A 61 -4.03 3.28 -0.79
N PHE A 62 -2.82 3.34 -1.36
CA PHE A 62 -1.65 3.97 -0.76
C PHE A 62 -1.01 4.92 -1.77
N ILE A 63 -0.17 5.82 -1.30
CA ILE A 63 0.65 6.72 -2.13
C ILE A 63 2.09 6.63 -1.64
N SER A 64 3.05 6.65 -2.56
CA SER A 64 4.47 6.69 -2.23
C SER A 64 5.12 8.02 -2.61
N THR A 65 6.15 8.44 -1.87
CA THR A 65 6.90 9.68 -2.18
C THR A 65 7.68 9.61 -3.49
N ASP A 66 7.88 8.41 -4.03
CA ASP A 66 8.54 8.17 -5.32
C ASP A 66 7.65 8.60 -6.50
N GLU A 67 6.32 8.51 -6.32
CA GLU A 67 5.32 8.92 -7.31
C GLU A 67 5.09 10.44 -7.32
N LEU A 68 5.72 11.19 -6.42
CA LEU A 68 5.54 12.64 -6.29
C LEU A 68 6.55 13.45 -7.14
N PRO A 69 6.12 14.56 -7.77
CA PRO A 69 4.87 15.29 -7.58
C PRO A 69 3.74 14.83 -8.51
N HIS A 70 2.83 14.00 -8.01
CA HIS A 70 1.64 13.55 -8.70
C HIS A 70 0.46 13.54 -7.72
N TYR A 71 -0.76 13.36 -8.20
CA TYR A 71 -1.98 13.35 -7.39
C TYR A 71 -2.30 14.69 -6.69
N GLY A 72 -1.73 15.81 -7.14
CA GLY A 72 -1.93 17.13 -6.54
C GLY A 72 -1.13 17.35 -5.25
N ILE A 73 -0.09 16.55 -5.00
CA ILE A 73 0.85 16.74 -3.89
C ILE A 73 2.14 17.33 -4.46
N GLY A 74 2.45 18.55 -4.04
CA GLY A 74 3.59 19.33 -4.51
C GLY A 74 4.94 18.85 -4.00
N ALA A 75 6.00 19.39 -4.59
CA ALA A 75 7.38 19.10 -4.18
C ALA A 75 7.69 19.58 -2.75
N GLU A 76 7.00 20.62 -2.27
CA GLU A 76 7.15 21.13 -0.89
C GLU A 76 6.55 20.18 0.15
N GLU A 77 5.39 19.60 -0.15
CA GLU A 77 4.76 18.57 0.68
C GLU A 77 5.63 17.31 0.73
N LYS A 78 6.16 16.88 -0.42
CA LYS A 78 7.14 15.78 -0.50
C LYS A 78 8.32 16.02 0.44
N LYS A 79 8.96 17.20 0.34
CA LYS A 79 10.10 17.55 1.20
C LYS A 79 9.73 17.54 2.69
N SER A 80 8.53 18.01 3.04
CA SER A 80 8.05 18.04 4.42
C SER A 80 7.84 16.63 4.97
N ILE A 81 7.25 15.73 4.18
CA ILE A 81 7.10 14.31 4.53
C ILE A 81 8.47 13.65 4.69
N GLU A 82 9.39 13.83 3.73
CA GLU A 82 10.74 13.25 3.79
C GLU A 82 11.52 13.72 5.04
N LYS A 83 11.38 15.00 5.41
CA LYS A 83 11.96 15.55 6.64
C LYS A 83 11.35 14.93 7.89
N GLU A 84 10.01 14.83 7.95
CA GLU A 84 9.29 14.24 9.08
C GLU A 84 9.75 12.79 9.33
N PHE A 85 9.95 12.01 8.28
CA PHE A 85 10.42 10.62 8.40
C PHE A 85 11.95 10.48 8.50
N SER A 86 12.69 11.59 8.40
CA SER A 86 14.16 11.61 8.31
C SER A 86 14.66 10.62 7.24
N CYS A 87 14.09 10.75 6.04
CA CYS A 87 14.42 9.91 4.90
C CYS A 87 15.75 10.34 4.27
N SER A 88 16.56 9.35 3.91
CA SER A 88 17.71 9.53 3.02
C SER A 88 17.29 9.38 1.55
N LYS A 89 18.18 9.70 0.61
CA LYS A 89 17.96 9.56 -0.85
C LYS A 89 17.59 8.14 -1.32
N LYS A 90 17.79 7.13 -0.48
CA LYS A 90 17.50 5.71 -0.75
C LYS A 90 16.27 5.20 -0.01
N ASP A 91 15.60 6.05 0.76
CA ASP A 91 14.39 5.70 1.49
C ASP A 91 13.14 6.18 0.75
N VAL A 92 12.04 5.46 0.92
CA VAL A 92 10.73 5.83 0.40
C VAL A 92 9.73 5.85 1.53
N VAL A 93 8.83 6.83 1.53
CA VAL A 93 7.70 6.87 2.45
C VAL A 93 6.47 6.41 1.69
N VAL A 94 5.73 5.49 2.31
CA VAL A 94 4.42 5.07 1.83
C VAL A 94 3.38 5.50 2.85
N PHE A 95 2.30 6.13 2.41
CA PHE A 95 1.24 6.61 3.28
C PHE A 95 -0.14 6.27 2.75
N VAL A 96 -1.10 6.19 3.67
CA VAL A 96 -2.48 5.78 3.42
C VAL A 96 -3.41 6.79 4.08
N ALA A 97 -4.35 7.32 3.29
CA ALA A 97 -5.42 8.18 3.78
C ALA A 97 -6.70 7.34 3.94
N ALA A 98 -7.11 7.10 5.18
CA ALA A 98 -8.32 6.34 5.49
C ALA A 98 -8.79 6.60 6.93
N GLU A 99 -9.94 6.05 7.31
CA GLU A 99 -10.35 6.00 8.71
C GLU A 99 -9.26 5.34 9.58
N LYS A 100 -9.04 5.85 10.79
CA LYS A 100 -7.92 5.47 11.67
C LYS A 100 -7.66 3.97 11.76
N SER A 101 -8.69 3.17 12.05
CA SER A 101 -8.54 1.71 12.16
C SER A 101 -8.10 1.04 10.85
N LYS A 102 -8.56 1.56 9.71
CA LYS A 102 -8.18 1.06 8.38
C LYS A 102 -6.78 1.51 7.99
N ALA A 103 -6.42 2.76 8.30
CA ALA A 103 -5.09 3.31 8.04
C ALA A 103 -4.02 2.53 8.83
N GLU A 104 -4.27 2.25 10.11
CA GLU A 104 -3.35 1.47 10.96
C GLU A 104 -3.11 0.06 10.38
N LYS A 105 -4.18 -0.66 10.04
CA LYS A 105 -4.10 -1.99 9.40
C LYS A 105 -3.37 -1.93 8.05
N ALA A 106 -3.63 -0.90 7.24
CA ALA A 106 -3.01 -0.76 5.93
C ALA A 106 -1.50 -0.53 6.05
N VAL A 107 -1.08 0.37 6.93
CA VAL A 107 0.34 0.68 7.14
C VAL A 107 1.09 -0.52 7.73
N GLU A 108 0.47 -1.27 8.62
CA GLU A 108 1.04 -2.50 9.16
C GLU A 108 1.25 -3.56 8.06
N LEU A 109 0.23 -3.81 7.23
CA LEU A 109 0.33 -4.70 6.07
C LEU A 109 1.42 -4.27 5.08
N ILE A 110 1.51 -2.97 4.79
CA ILE A 110 2.54 -2.42 3.91
C ILE A 110 3.92 -2.66 4.52
N SER A 111 4.10 -2.35 5.80
CA SER A 111 5.37 -2.57 6.49
C SER A 111 5.78 -4.05 6.46
N GLU A 112 4.83 -4.97 6.61
CA GLU A 112 5.11 -6.40 6.61
C GLU A 112 5.46 -6.92 5.21
N ILE A 113 4.69 -6.56 4.19
CA ILE A 113 4.99 -6.95 2.80
C ILE A 113 6.36 -6.39 2.37
N MET A 114 6.63 -5.12 2.69
CA MET A 114 7.87 -4.46 2.28
C MET A 114 9.09 -4.94 3.06
N LYS A 115 8.94 -5.37 4.32
CA LYS A 115 10.01 -6.08 5.06
C LYS A 115 10.40 -7.39 4.37
N ASN A 116 9.42 -8.09 3.80
CA ASN A 116 9.67 -9.35 3.08
C ASN A 116 10.31 -9.15 1.70
N GLN A 117 10.31 -7.91 1.18
CA GLN A 117 10.91 -7.54 -0.11
C GLN A 117 12.39 -7.12 -0.01
N LYS A 118 13.04 -7.25 1.16
CA LYS A 118 14.46 -6.93 1.32
C LYS A 118 15.28 -7.55 0.18
N MET A 119 16.06 -6.71 -0.52
CA MET A 119 17.03 -7.08 -1.57
C MET A 119 17.75 -8.40 -1.23
N PRO A 120 18.05 -9.24 -2.24
CA PRO A 120 18.50 -10.61 -2.03
C PRO A 120 19.76 -10.67 -1.16
N LYS A 121 19.59 -11.03 0.11
CA LYS A 121 20.62 -11.73 0.88
C LYS A 121 20.08 -13.14 1.11
N LYS A 122 20.63 -14.08 0.33
CA LYS A 122 20.55 -15.56 0.45
C LYS A 122 19.53 -16.11 1.46
N THR A 123 18.56 -16.89 0.96
CA THR A 123 17.85 -18.02 1.61
C THR A 123 17.12 -17.71 2.93
N VAL A 124 15.83 -17.98 3.09
CA VAL A 124 15.26 -19.33 3.24
C VAL A 124 13.84 -19.38 2.65
N LYS A 125 13.56 -20.44 1.88
CA LYS A 125 12.22 -20.80 1.38
C LYS A 125 11.29 -21.15 2.56
N PRO A 126 10.08 -20.58 2.68
CA PRO A 126 9.02 -21.29 3.39
C PRO A 126 8.34 -22.24 2.39
N LYS A 127 8.35 -23.54 2.73
CA LYS A 127 7.60 -24.59 2.02
C LYS A 127 6.14 -24.18 1.88
N ILE A 128 5.72 -23.86 0.67
CA ILE A 128 4.29 -23.84 0.31
C ILE A 128 3.83 -25.31 0.36
N LYS A 129 3.14 -25.69 1.45
CA LYS A 129 2.39 -26.95 1.48
C LYS A 129 1.30 -26.85 0.42
N LYS A 130 1.43 -27.68 -0.62
CA LYS A 130 0.37 -27.96 -1.60
C LYS A 130 -0.91 -28.31 -0.84
N SER A 131 -2.01 -27.64 -1.18
CA SER A 131 -3.35 -28.18 -0.94
C SER A 131 -4.20 -27.86 -2.16
N VAL A 132 -4.15 -28.82 -3.07
CA VAL A 132 -5.09 -28.99 -4.17
C VAL A 132 -6.50 -29.10 -3.57
N LYS A 133 -7.41 -28.21 -3.95
CA LYS A 133 -8.84 -28.50 -3.91
C LYS A 133 -9.41 -28.30 -5.31
N LYS A 134 -9.66 -29.43 -5.97
CA LYS A 134 -10.40 -29.56 -7.23
C LYS A 134 -11.78 -28.89 -7.10
N PRO A 135 -12.30 -28.22 -8.15
CA PRO A 135 -13.69 -27.80 -8.16
C PRO A 135 -14.62 -29.04 -8.23
N PRO A 136 -15.71 -29.09 -7.45
CA PRO A 136 -16.69 -30.17 -7.56
C PRO A 136 -17.50 -30.03 -8.85
N LYS A 137 -17.45 -31.06 -9.71
CA LYS A 137 -18.36 -31.26 -10.84
C LYS A 137 -19.78 -31.51 -10.29
N LYS A 138 -20.76 -30.67 -10.64
CA LYS A 138 -22.18 -31.07 -10.61
C LYS A 138 -22.72 -31.11 -12.04
N LYS A 139 -22.83 -32.34 -12.56
CA LYS A 139 -23.70 -32.70 -13.68
C LYS A 139 -25.15 -32.61 -13.20
N LYS A 140 -26.04 -32.02 -13.99
CA LYS A 140 -27.43 -32.50 -14.11
C LYS A 140 -27.75 -32.67 -15.59
N LYS A 141 -27.87 -33.95 -15.98
CA LYS A 141 -28.51 -34.46 -17.20
C LYS A 141 -30.01 -34.12 -17.18
N ILE A 142 -30.65 -34.29 -18.36
CA ILE A 142 -32.04 -34.73 -18.66
C ILE A 142 -32.69 -33.74 -19.63
N LYS A 143 -33.32 -34.07 -20.77
CA LYS A 143 -33.67 -35.28 -21.56
C LYS A 143 -34.06 -34.71 -22.95
N LYS A 144 -33.54 -35.22 -24.08
CA LYS A 144 -34.10 -36.28 -24.95
C LYS A 144 -35.51 -36.04 -25.53
N LYS A 145 -35.63 -36.38 -26.82
CA LYS A 145 -36.80 -36.59 -27.71
C LYS A 145 -37.01 -35.39 -28.66
N LYS A 146 -37.19 -35.58 -29.96
CA LYS A 146 -37.47 -36.78 -30.77
C LYS A 146 -37.00 -36.50 -32.19
#